data_AF-A0AAE3MDE9-F1
#
_entry.id   AF-A0AAE3MDE9-F1
#
_cell.length_a   1.000
_cell.length_b   1.000
_cell.length_c   1.000
_cell.angle_alpha   90.00
_cell.angle_beta   90.00
_cell.angle_gamma   90.00
#
_symmetry.space_group_name_H-M   'P 1'
#
loop_
_entity.id
_entity.type
_entity.pdbx_description
1 polymer ?
#
loop_
_entity_poly.entity_id
_entity_poly.type
_entity_poly.pdbx_seq_one_letter_code
_entity_poly.pdbx_strand_id
1 'polypeptide(L)'
;MMTNMNYSIIDNGTMFSFCKHALSLFGNEENITPTLLPFYNKVKKQHEVMQNAFEREFIDPFTKKKAKANSNRNQSFHAFRHFIKACCMSINETVRASGEKLMLVINKHAKYISKLGYKKQSSAEISVIYEIRKDCMPELETCSATVWFEEMESQQEIFETVMQESLIYELHEKPKLVDTRKELDKNLRSLFTLVDLLSQSTPSDELTQLNQNLNQLVSETMITARSVDTRKRNQLKNDIENDVGEES
;
A
#
# COMPACT_ATOMS: atom_id res chain seq x y z
N MET A 1 3.55 -9.70 -35.99
CA MET A 1 2.33 -9.44 -35.19
C MET A 1 2.65 -8.73 -33.88
N MET A 2 3.77 -9.07 -33.23
CA MET A 2 4.25 -8.47 -31.96
C MET A 2 4.29 -6.93 -31.92
N THR A 3 4.59 -6.26 -33.03
CA THR A 3 4.69 -4.79 -33.13
C THR A 3 3.34 -4.06 -33.04
N ASN A 4 2.23 -4.77 -33.30
CA ASN A 4 0.88 -4.21 -33.31
C ASN A 4 0.11 -4.44 -32.00
N MET A 5 0.80 -4.84 -30.93
CA MET A 5 0.19 -4.96 -29.62
C MET A 5 -0.30 -3.60 -29.13
N ASN A 6 -1.57 -3.54 -28.73
CA ASN A 6 -2.16 -2.34 -28.14
C ASN A 6 -2.00 -2.40 -26.61
N TYR A 7 -0.88 -1.88 -26.12
CA TYR A 7 -0.60 -1.86 -24.68
C TYR A 7 -1.55 -0.97 -23.89
N SER A 8 -2.35 -0.09 -24.51
CA SER A 8 -3.27 0.81 -23.78
C SER A 8 -4.44 0.06 -23.13
N ILE A 9 -4.89 -1.05 -23.71
CA ILE A 9 -6.04 -1.82 -23.22
C ILE A 9 -5.68 -2.85 -22.14
N ILE A 10 -4.38 -3.03 -21.87
CA ILE A 10 -3.87 -4.01 -20.92
C ILE A 10 -3.78 -3.33 -19.55
N ASP A 11 -4.30 -3.92 -18.47
CA ASP A 11 -4.11 -3.36 -17.13
C ASP A 11 -2.69 -3.62 -16.60
N ASN A 12 -2.32 -2.99 -15.47
CA ASN A 12 -0.96 -3.10 -14.93
C ASN A 12 -0.61 -4.54 -14.48
N GLY A 13 -1.57 -5.30 -13.96
CA GLY A 13 -1.35 -6.68 -13.54
C GLY A 13 -1.14 -7.61 -14.73
N THR A 14 -1.95 -7.45 -15.78
CA THR A 14 -1.78 -8.18 -17.04
C THR A 14 -0.45 -7.82 -17.72
N MET A 15 -0.06 -6.53 -17.71
CA MET A 15 1.23 -6.07 -18.27
C MET A 15 2.42 -6.65 -17.52
N PHE A 16 2.35 -6.70 -16.18
CA PHE A 16 3.37 -7.33 -15.33
C PHE A 16 3.55 -8.80 -15.68
N SER A 17 2.46 -9.58 -15.68
CA SER A 17 2.49 -11.01 -16.01
C SER A 17 2.97 -11.26 -17.45
N PHE A 18 2.51 -10.45 -18.41
CA PHE A 18 2.95 -10.51 -19.80
C PHE A 18 4.46 -10.34 -19.91
N CYS A 19 5.02 -9.30 -19.28
CA CYS A 19 6.45 -9.04 -19.34
C CYS A 19 7.26 -10.16 -18.66
N LYS A 20 6.79 -10.68 -17.52
CA LYS A 20 7.41 -11.82 -16.84
C LYS A 20 7.47 -13.05 -17.74
N HIS A 21 6.37 -13.37 -18.41
CA HIS A 21 6.30 -14.50 -19.34
C HIS A 21 7.18 -14.27 -20.57
N ALA A 22 7.16 -13.06 -21.15
CA ALA A 22 7.99 -12.70 -22.29
C ALA A 22 9.47 -12.88 -21.96
N LEU A 23 9.94 -12.41 -20.79
CA LEU A 23 11.32 -12.60 -20.34
C LEU A 23 11.66 -14.09 -20.16
N SER A 24 10.74 -14.90 -19.60
CA SER A 24 10.98 -16.34 -19.40
C SER A 24 11.17 -17.12 -20.71
N LEU A 25 10.60 -16.65 -21.83
CA LEU A 25 10.77 -17.27 -23.15
C LEU A 25 12.20 -17.13 -23.70
N PHE A 26 12.98 -16.15 -23.23
CA PHE A 26 14.40 -16.01 -23.60
C PHE A 26 15.30 -16.98 -22.82
N GLY A 27 14.78 -17.69 -21.82
CA GLY A 27 15.55 -18.64 -21.01
C GLY A 27 16.63 -17.97 -20.15
N ASN A 28 17.78 -18.64 -20.04
CA ASN A 28 18.94 -18.11 -19.30
C ASN A 28 19.66 -17.04 -20.12
N GLU A 29 20.20 -16.01 -19.46
CA GLU A 29 20.94 -14.91 -20.10
C GLU A 29 22.10 -15.38 -20.96
N GLU A 30 22.75 -16.49 -20.59
CA GLU A 30 23.87 -17.10 -21.33
C GLU A 30 23.47 -17.62 -22.72
N ASN A 31 22.18 -17.91 -22.94
CA ASN A 31 21.64 -18.43 -24.19
C ASN A 31 21.08 -17.32 -25.09
N ILE A 32 21.09 -16.07 -24.64
CA ILE A 32 20.55 -14.94 -25.41
C ILE A 32 21.60 -14.49 -26.42
N THR A 33 21.20 -14.37 -27.68
CA THR A 33 22.07 -13.86 -28.74
C THR A 33 22.67 -12.51 -28.32
N PRO A 34 23.98 -12.27 -28.49
CA PRO A 34 24.64 -11.02 -28.06
C PRO A 34 23.95 -9.74 -28.55
N THR A 35 23.35 -9.79 -29.74
CA THR A 35 22.59 -8.67 -30.34
C THR A 35 21.29 -8.36 -29.59
N LEU A 36 20.62 -9.35 -29.00
CA LEU A 36 19.38 -9.19 -28.24
C LEU A 36 19.60 -8.80 -26.77
N LEU A 37 20.76 -9.15 -26.22
CA LEU A 37 21.08 -8.98 -24.80
C LEU A 37 20.88 -7.55 -24.27
N PRO A 38 21.28 -6.46 -24.96
CA PRO A 38 21.04 -5.10 -24.48
C PRO A 38 19.55 -4.74 -24.36
N PHE A 39 18.71 -5.28 -25.25
CA PHE A 39 17.27 -5.02 -25.26
C PHE A 39 16.56 -5.84 -24.19
N TYR A 40 16.97 -7.11 -24.04
CA TYR A 40 16.52 -7.97 -22.96
C TYR A 40 16.83 -7.34 -21.59
N ASN A 41 18.06 -6.87 -21.36
CA ASN A 41 18.46 -6.25 -20.10
C ASN A 41 17.68 -4.96 -19.79
N LYS A 42 17.31 -4.17 -20.81
CA LYS A 42 16.44 -3.00 -20.63
C LYS A 42 15.04 -3.39 -20.18
N VAL A 43 14.45 -4.42 -20.81
CA VAL A 43 13.12 -4.93 -20.41
C VAL A 43 13.18 -5.54 -19.00
N LYS A 44 14.19 -6.36 -18.70
CA LYS A 44 14.40 -6.97 -17.38
C LYS A 44 14.51 -5.91 -16.27
N LYS A 45 15.40 -4.92 -16.46
CA LYS A 45 15.56 -3.81 -15.51
C LYS A 45 14.24 -3.05 -15.30
N GLN A 46 13.53 -2.75 -16.38
CA GLN A 46 12.27 -2.02 -16.27
C GLN A 46 11.15 -2.85 -15.63
N HIS A 47 11.14 -4.17 -15.87
CA HIS A 47 10.25 -5.11 -15.19
C HIS A 47 10.52 -5.15 -13.68
N GLU A 48 11.78 -5.17 -13.25
CA GLU A 48 12.15 -5.09 -11.83
C GLU A 48 11.67 -3.77 -11.20
N VAL A 49 11.81 -2.64 -11.90
CA VAL A 49 11.27 -1.36 -11.43
C VAL A 49 9.74 -1.41 -11.31
N MET A 50 9.05 -2.01 -12.28
CA MET A 50 7.60 -2.21 -12.23
C MET A 50 7.20 -3.17 -11.09
N GLN A 51 7.95 -4.25 -10.86
CA GLN A 51 7.74 -5.19 -9.76
C GLN A 51 7.79 -4.48 -8.42
N ASN A 52 8.83 -3.68 -8.18
CA ASN A 52 8.99 -2.90 -6.96
C ASN A 52 7.84 -1.90 -6.76
N ALA A 53 7.37 -1.27 -7.85
CA ALA A 53 6.22 -0.39 -7.79
C ALA A 53 4.92 -1.16 -7.50
N PHE A 54 4.74 -2.34 -8.10
CA PHE A 54 3.58 -3.22 -7.91
C PHE A 54 3.52 -3.75 -6.48
N GLU A 55 4.61 -4.33 -5.97
CA GLU A 55 4.71 -4.82 -4.59
C GLU A 55 4.43 -3.71 -3.57
N ARG A 56 4.89 -2.47 -3.83
CA ARG A 56 4.58 -1.33 -2.96
C ARG A 56 3.12 -0.91 -3.00
N GLU A 57 2.51 -0.83 -4.18
CA GLU A 57 1.12 -0.40 -4.34
C GLU A 57 0.15 -1.41 -3.73
N PHE A 58 0.51 -2.70 -3.74
CA PHE A 58 -0.28 -3.78 -3.16
C PHE A 58 0.09 -4.15 -1.70
N ILE A 59 1.29 -3.78 -1.22
CA ILE A 59 1.76 -4.05 0.14
C ILE A 59 2.35 -2.77 0.71
N ASP A 60 1.52 -1.89 1.28
CA ASP A 60 2.01 -0.78 2.08
C ASP A 60 2.78 -1.35 3.29
N PRO A 61 4.13 -1.18 3.36
CA PRO A 61 4.93 -1.71 4.45
C PRO A 61 4.52 -1.12 5.81
N PHE A 62 3.83 0.03 5.79
CA PHE A 62 3.30 0.67 6.98
C PHE A 62 1.93 0.16 7.38
N THR A 63 1.17 -0.56 6.56
CA THR A 63 -0.16 -1.06 6.97
C THR A 63 -0.04 -1.96 8.21
N LYS A 64 0.87 -2.93 8.20
CA LYS A 64 1.12 -3.80 9.37
C LYS A 64 1.71 -3.02 10.55
N LYS A 65 2.63 -2.09 10.29
CA LYS A 65 3.26 -1.26 11.34
C LYS A 65 2.23 -0.35 12.03
N LYS A 66 1.42 0.39 11.24
CA LYS A 66 0.32 1.25 11.71
C LYS A 66 -0.70 0.45 12.51
N ALA A 67 -1.11 -0.72 12.02
CA ALA A 67 -2.06 -1.58 12.73
C ALA A 67 -1.51 -2.05 14.09
N LYS A 68 -0.24 -2.49 14.14
CA LYS A 68 0.42 -2.90 15.38
C LYS A 68 0.59 -1.73 16.36
N ALA A 69 1.09 -0.59 15.90
CA ALA A 69 1.26 0.60 16.73
C ALA A 69 -0.09 1.10 17.28
N ASN A 70 -1.14 1.11 16.45
CA ASN A 70 -2.48 1.47 16.88
C ASN A 70 -3.05 0.47 17.91
N SER A 71 -2.81 -0.83 17.73
CA SER A 71 -3.22 -1.86 18.70
C SER A 71 -2.57 -1.63 20.05
N ASN A 72 -1.26 -1.41 20.08
CA ASN A 72 -0.52 -1.16 21.32
C ASN A 72 -1.00 0.11 22.02
N ARG A 73 -1.16 1.21 21.25
CA ARG A 73 -1.72 2.47 21.75
C ARG A 73 -3.11 2.28 22.38
N ASN A 74 -4.01 1.58 21.68
CA ASN A 74 -5.35 1.33 22.20
C ASN A 74 -5.29 0.52 23.50
N GLN A 75 -4.40 -0.47 23.56
CA GLN A 75 -4.22 -1.31 24.72
C GLN A 75 -3.68 -0.51 25.92
N SER A 76 -2.67 0.33 25.74
CA SER A 76 -2.12 1.15 26.82
C SER A 76 -3.13 2.18 27.32
N PHE A 77 -3.87 2.85 26.40
CA PHE A 77 -4.96 3.74 26.79
C PHE A 77 -6.05 3.01 27.60
N HIS A 78 -6.45 1.81 27.15
CA HIS A 78 -7.43 1.01 27.88
C HIS A 78 -6.91 0.58 29.25
N ALA A 79 -5.67 0.12 29.36
CA ALA A 79 -5.04 -0.24 30.63
C ALA A 79 -5.06 0.93 31.61
N PHE A 80 -4.58 2.10 31.17
CA PHE A 80 -4.61 3.33 31.96
C PHE A 80 -6.04 3.68 32.42
N ARG A 81 -6.99 3.73 31.49
CA ARG A 81 -8.39 4.05 31.81
C ARG A 81 -9.02 3.06 32.78
N HIS A 82 -8.76 1.76 32.62
CA HIS A 82 -9.28 0.73 33.52
C HIS A 82 -8.67 0.83 34.91
N PHE A 83 -7.37 1.15 35.00
CA PHE A 83 -6.70 1.39 36.26
C PHE A 83 -7.30 2.60 37.00
N ILE A 84 -7.48 3.74 36.32
CA ILE A 84 -8.14 4.91 36.93
C ILE A 84 -9.58 4.59 37.36
N LYS A 85 -10.31 3.77 36.57
CA LYS A 85 -11.65 3.31 36.97
C LYS A 85 -11.61 2.48 38.25
N ALA A 86 -10.59 1.65 38.45
CA ALA A 86 -10.40 0.91 39.69
C ALA A 86 -10.11 1.87 40.87
N CYS A 87 -9.30 2.92 40.66
CA CYS A 87 -9.07 3.95 41.68
C CYS A 87 -10.37 4.65 42.11
N CYS A 88 -11.29 4.92 41.18
CA CYS A 88 -12.63 5.46 41.48
C CYS A 88 -13.48 4.54 42.39
N MET A 89 -13.12 3.27 42.51
CA MET A 89 -13.82 2.28 43.35
C MET A 89 -13.04 1.94 44.63
N SER A 90 -11.94 2.65 44.90
CA SER A 90 -11.11 2.42 46.08
C SER A 90 -11.89 2.74 47.37
N ILE A 91 -11.60 1.97 48.43
CA ILE A 91 -12.09 2.24 49.79
C ILE A 91 -11.37 3.46 50.39
N ASN A 92 -10.13 3.72 49.94
CA ASN A 92 -9.39 4.91 50.33
C ASN A 92 -10.01 6.14 49.65
N GLU A 93 -10.61 7.04 50.44
CA GLU A 93 -11.34 8.21 49.94
C GLU A 93 -10.46 9.16 49.14
N THR A 94 -9.19 9.32 49.55
CA THR A 94 -8.22 10.16 48.84
C THR A 94 -7.91 9.60 47.45
N VAL A 95 -7.70 8.28 47.36
CA VAL A 95 -7.47 7.60 46.07
C VAL A 95 -8.72 7.66 45.19
N ARG A 96 -9.91 7.50 45.79
CA ARG A 96 -11.18 7.59 45.07
C ARG A 96 -11.39 8.98 44.47
N ALA A 97 -11.25 10.04 45.25
CA ALA A 97 -11.41 11.41 44.79
C ALA A 97 -10.41 11.78 43.68
N SER A 98 -9.14 11.37 43.82
CA SER A 98 -8.12 11.54 42.78
C SER A 98 -8.47 10.78 41.50
N GLY A 99 -8.94 9.54 41.63
CA GLY A 99 -9.39 8.72 40.50
C GLY A 99 -10.58 9.34 39.76
N GLU A 100 -11.57 9.87 40.49
CA GLU A 100 -12.72 10.56 39.92
C GLU A 100 -12.30 11.81 39.13
N LYS A 101 -11.37 12.62 39.67
CA LYS A 101 -10.82 13.79 38.98
C LYS A 101 -10.11 13.41 37.67
N LEU A 102 -9.27 12.38 37.69
CA LEU A 102 -8.61 11.86 36.49
C LEU A 102 -9.62 11.30 35.47
N MET A 103 -10.65 10.59 35.95
CA MET A 103 -11.70 10.04 35.09
C MET A 103 -12.55 11.13 34.42
N LEU A 104 -12.73 12.30 35.07
CA LEU A 104 -13.36 13.46 34.45
C LEU A 104 -12.55 13.97 33.24
N VAL A 105 -11.22 14.07 33.37
CA VAL A 105 -10.33 14.44 32.26
C VAL A 105 -10.43 13.44 31.10
N ILE A 106 -10.38 12.14 31.40
CA ILE A 106 -10.51 11.07 30.39
C ILE A 106 -11.88 11.17 29.69
N ASN A 107 -12.97 11.38 30.42
CA ASN A 107 -14.30 11.46 29.83
C ASN A 107 -14.53 12.76 29.05
N LYS A 108 -13.87 13.86 29.42
CA LYS A 108 -13.94 15.14 28.70
C LYS A 108 -13.39 15.01 27.28
N HIS A 109 -12.27 14.30 27.11
CA HIS A 109 -11.55 14.24 25.83
C HIS A 109 -11.75 12.92 25.08
N ALA A 110 -11.91 11.79 25.78
CA ALA A 110 -11.74 10.45 25.22
C ALA A 110 -12.91 9.49 25.51
N LYS A 111 -14.11 9.99 25.85
CA LYS A 111 -15.29 9.15 26.17
C LYS A 111 -15.65 8.13 25.08
N TYR A 112 -15.51 8.51 23.81
CA TYR A 112 -15.86 7.68 22.65
C TYR A 112 -14.66 7.41 21.75
N ILE A 113 -13.46 7.36 22.33
CA ILE A 113 -12.21 7.26 21.59
C ILE A 113 -12.15 6.07 20.64
N SER A 114 -12.76 4.93 21.00
CA SER A 114 -12.80 3.72 20.18
C SER A 114 -13.63 3.84 18.89
N LYS A 115 -14.45 4.89 18.76
CA LYS A 115 -15.24 5.17 17.56
C LYS A 115 -14.58 6.22 16.65
N LEU A 116 -13.42 6.74 17.05
CA LEU A 116 -12.73 7.79 16.32
C LEU A 116 -11.75 7.20 15.29
N GLY A 117 -11.61 7.87 14.15
CA GLY A 117 -10.49 7.61 13.23
C GLY A 117 -9.16 8.10 13.82
N TYR A 118 -8.04 7.60 13.29
CA TYR A 118 -6.69 7.80 13.86
C TYR A 118 -6.36 9.25 14.23
N LYS A 119 -6.65 10.22 13.35
CA LYS A 119 -6.36 11.64 13.60
C LYS A 119 -7.12 12.19 14.81
N LYS A 120 -8.41 11.89 14.91
CA LYS A 120 -9.25 12.34 16.03
C LYS A 120 -8.87 11.63 17.31
N GLN A 121 -8.54 10.34 17.23
CA GLN A 121 -8.04 9.59 18.36
C GLN A 121 -6.72 10.17 18.92
N SER A 122 -5.71 10.40 18.06
CA SER A 122 -4.45 11.02 18.48
C SER A 122 -4.67 12.37 19.16
N SER A 123 -5.51 13.23 18.57
CA SER A 123 -5.85 14.53 19.16
C SER A 123 -6.50 14.41 20.54
N ALA A 124 -7.35 13.40 20.75
CA ALA A 124 -7.99 13.15 22.03
C ALA A 124 -6.98 12.66 23.09
N GLU A 125 -6.11 11.70 22.74
CA GLU A 125 -5.08 11.20 23.66
C GLU A 125 -4.09 12.31 24.03
N ILE A 126 -3.62 13.10 23.07
CA ILE A 126 -2.77 14.27 23.33
C ILE A 126 -3.45 15.24 24.30
N SER A 127 -4.76 15.48 24.15
CA SER A 127 -5.50 16.38 25.04
C SER A 127 -5.61 15.82 26.47
N VAL A 128 -5.81 14.51 26.61
CA VAL A 128 -5.77 13.82 27.92
C VAL A 128 -4.37 13.95 28.54
N ILE A 129 -3.32 13.64 27.79
CA ILE A 129 -1.93 13.71 28.24
C ILE A 129 -1.60 15.13 28.71
N TYR A 130 -1.93 16.13 27.89
CA TYR A 130 -1.68 17.54 28.19
C TYR A 130 -2.39 18.00 29.47
N GLU A 131 -3.68 17.71 29.62
CA GLU A 131 -4.46 18.14 30.79
C GLU A 131 -3.99 17.43 32.07
N ILE A 132 -3.61 16.15 31.98
CA ILE A 132 -3.05 15.43 33.14
C ILE A 132 -1.69 16.02 33.54
N ARG A 133 -0.77 16.21 32.60
CA ARG A 133 0.55 16.81 32.85
C ARG A 133 0.45 18.19 33.48
N LYS A 134 -0.54 18.97 33.06
CA LYS A 134 -0.71 20.36 33.51
C LYS A 134 -1.42 20.46 34.86
N ASP A 135 -2.53 19.75 35.03
CA ASP A 135 -3.51 20.06 36.08
C ASP A 135 -3.80 18.87 37.03
N CYS A 136 -3.30 17.66 36.75
CA CYS A 136 -3.65 16.44 37.51
C CYS A 136 -2.48 15.51 37.88
N MET A 137 -1.23 16.00 37.87
CA MET A 137 -0.06 15.20 38.29
C MET A 137 -0.14 14.71 39.75
N PRO A 138 -0.55 15.54 40.75
CA PRO A 138 -0.67 15.07 42.13
C PRO A 138 -1.69 13.92 42.31
N GLU A 139 -2.79 13.96 41.57
CA GLU A 139 -3.81 12.91 41.58
C GLU A 139 -3.30 11.62 40.94
N LEU A 140 -2.48 11.74 39.90
CA LEU A 140 -1.81 10.63 39.24
C LEU A 140 -0.89 9.87 40.21
N GLU A 141 -0.08 10.61 40.97
CA GLU A 141 0.81 10.08 42.01
C GLU A 141 0.03 9.44 43.14
N THR A 142 -1.04 10.10 43.61
CA THR A 142 -1.94 9.58 44.64
C THR A 142 -2.56 8.23 44.23
N CYS A 143 -2.89 8.07 42.95
CA CYS A 143 -3.42 6.83 42.41
C CYS A 143 -2.35 5.77 42.12
N SER A 144 -1.05 6.11 42.24
CA SER A 144 0.07 5.26 41.77
C SER A 144 -0.07 4.88 40.29
N ALA A 145 -0.60 5.80 39.47
CA ALA A 145 -0.92 5.56 38.07
C ALA A 145 0.18 6.00 37.09
N THR A 146 1.30 6.54 37.59
CA THR A 146 2.38 7.15 36.77
C THR A 146 2.90 6.21 35.69
N VAL A 147 3.18 4.95 36.03
CA VAL A 147 3.72 3.96 35.06
C VAL A 147 2.76 3.74 33.89
N TRP A 148 1.46 3.60 34.16
CA TRP A 148 0.44 3.41 33.13
C TRP A 148 0.26 4.64 32.24
N PHE A 149 0.41 5.83 32.83
CA PHE A 149 0.33 7.09 32.10
C PHE A 149 1.52 7.30 31.17
N GLU A 150 2.74 7.03 31.66
CA GLU A 150 3.97 7.09 30.86
C GLU A 150 3.97 6.04 29.72
N GLU A 151 3.46 4.83 29.99
CA GLU A 151 3.28 3.81 28.95
C GLU A 151 2.30 4.28 27.87
N MET A 152 1.17 4.88 28.27
CA MET A 152 0.20 5.45 27.33
C MET A 152 0.81 6.56 26.46
N GLU A 153 1.52 7.50 27.07
CA GLU A 153 2.23 8.60 26.38
C GLU A 153 3.26 8.05 25.38
N SER A 154 4.09 7.11 25.80
CA SER A 154 5.09 6.47 24.94
C SER A 154 4.47 5.76 23.73
N GLN A 155 3.37 5.02 23.91
CA GLN A 155 2.70 4.35 22.79
C GLN A 155 2.05 5.34 21.81
N GLN A 156 1.54 6.47 22.29
CA GLN A 156 1.02 7.54 21.43
C GLN A 156 2.15 8.16 20.59
N GLU A 157 3.31 8.45 21.17
CA GLU A 157 4.47 8.96 20.44
C GLU A 157 4.99 7.97 19.37
N ILE A 158 5.05 6.68 19.70
CA ILE A 158 5.42 5.62 18.75
C ILE A 158 4.43 5.60 17.58
N PHE A 159 3.13 5.68 17.86
CA PHE A 159 2.11 5.72 16.81
C PHE A 159 2.27 6.94 15.90
N GLU A 160 2.52 8.12 16.46
CA GLU A 160 2.75 9.34 15.68
C GLU A 160 4.00 9.25 14.81
N THR A 161 5.08 8.68 15.35
CA THR A 161 6.32 8.43 14.60
C THR A 161 6.05 7.54 13.38
N VAL A 162 5.33 6.43 13.55
CA VAL A 162 4.97 5.53 12.43
C VAL A 162 4.10 6.23 11.38
N MET A 163 3.19 7.12 11.82
CA MET A 163 2.36 7.91 10.91
C MET A 163 3.20 8.93 10.12
N GLN A 164 4.20 9.57 10.75
CA GLN A 164 5.11 10.49 10.07
C GLN A 164 6.04 9.77 9.10
N GLU A 165 6.61 8.62 9.50
CA GLU A 165 7.44 7.79 8.61
C GLU A 165 6.68 7.37 7.36
N SER A 166 5.39 7.02 7.50
CA SER A 166 4.51 6.71 6.35
C SER A 166 4.38 7.89 5.40
N LEU A 167 4.16 9.09 5.92
CA LEU A 167 4.03 10.29 5.10
C LEU A 167 5.34 10.61 4.36
N ILE A 168 6.48 10.49 5.05
CA ILE A 168 7.80 10.67 4.43
C ILE A 168 8.04 9.62 3.35
N TYR A 169 7.66 8.36 3.61
CA TYR A 169 7.77 7.28 2.63
C TYR A 169 6.94 7.55 1.37
N GLU A 170 5.74 8.11 1.51
CA GLU A 170 4.87 8.52 0.41
C GLU A 170 5.43 9.73 -0.36
N LEU A 171 6.13 10.65 0.32
CA LEU A 171 6.71 11.85 -0.26
C LEU A 171 7.99 11.60 -1.07
N HIS A 172 8.71 10.49 -0.83
CA HIS A 172 9.87 10.16 -1.66
C HIS A 172 9.41 9.85 -3.09
N GLU A 173 9.75 10.76 -4.03
CA GLU A 173 9.55 10.64 -5.48
C GLU A 173 10.08 9.30 -5.99
N LYS A 174 9.20 8.32 -6.06
CA LYS A 174 9.50 6.99 -6.58
C LYS A 174 8.52 6.71 -7.71
N PRO A 175 8.98 6.06 -8.79
CA PRO A 175 8.19 5.91 -10.02
C PRO A 175 6.79 5.39 -9.71
N LYS A 176 5.75 6.09 -10.17
CA LYS A 176 4.39 5.57 -10.10
C LYS A 176 4.27 4.43 -11.12
N LEU A 177 3.36 3.47 -10.88
CA LEU A 177 3.11 2.38 -11.85
C LEU A 177 2.80 2.90 -13.27
N VAL A 178 2.18 4.07 -13.38
CA VAL A 178 1.89 4.72 -14.66
C VAL A 178 3.16 5.12 -15.41
N ASP A 179 4.18 5.59 -14.69
CA ASP A 179 5.45 6.03 -15.28
C ASP A 179 6.32 4.84 -15.68
N THR A 180 6.32 3.77 -14.86
CA THR A 180 7.07 2.55 -15.16
C THR A 180 6.53 1.82 -16.39
N ARG A 181 5.21 1.90 -16.61
CA ARG A 181 4.52 1.25 -17.73
C ARG A 181 4.90 1.84 -19.10
N LYS A 182 5.02 3.16 -19.21
CA LYS A 182 5.36 3.82 -20.49
C LYS A 182 6.73 3.38 -21.00
N GLU A 183 7.73 3.38 -20.12
CA GLU A 183 9.07 2.91 -20.46
C GLU A 183 9.11 1.40 -20.72
N LEU A 184 8.31 0.62 -20.00
CA LEU A 184 8.24 -0.83 -20.23
C LEU A 184 7.66 -1.18 -21.60
N ASP A 185 6.57 -0.52 -22.01
CA ASP A 185 5.97 -0.64 -23.35
C ASP A 185 7.02 -0.36 -24.44
N LYS A 186 7.70 0.79 -24.34
CA LYS A 186 8.75 1.19 -25.28
C LYS A 186 9.87 0.14 -25.38
N ASN A 187 10.33 -0.38 -24.24
CA ASN A 187 11.40 -1.37 -24.21
C ASN A 187 10.96 -2.72 -24.79
N LEU A 188 9.73 -3.18 -24.49
CA LEU A 188 9.16 -4.41 -25.05
C LEU A 188 8.98 -4.31 -26.57
N ARG A 189 8.46 -3.18 -27.08
CA ARG A 189 8.37 -2.92 -28.51
C ARG A 189 9.73 -3.00 -29.20
N SER A 190 10.74 -2.40 -28.58
CA SER A 190 12.11 -2.42 -29.13
C SER A 190 12.68 -3.84 -29.16
N LEU A 191 12.50 -4.60 -28.09
CA LEU A 191 12.95 -6.00 -28.02
C LEU A 191 12.26 -6.87 -29.08
N PHE A 192 10.93 -6.81 -29.17
CA PHE A 192 10.19 -7.64 -30.13
C PHE A 192 10.46 -7.26 -31.59
N THR A 193 10.62 -5.96 -31.87
CA THR A 193 11.01 -5.50 -33.21
C THR A 193 12.35 -6.09 -33.63
N LEU A 194 13.31 -6.15 -32.70
CA LEU A 194 14.62 -6.73 -33.00
C LEU A 194 14.57 -8.25 -33.16
N VAL A 195 13.79 -8.96 -32.35
CA VAL A 195 13.58 -10.41 -32.52
C VAL A 195 12.97 -10.71 -33.90
N ASP A 196 11.95 -9.95 -34.30
CA ASP A 196 11.31 -10.12 -35.61
C ASP A 196 12.31 -9.88 -36.75
N LEU A 197 13.08 -8.79 -36.66
CA LEU A 197 14.12 -8.46 -37.64
C LEU A 197 15.18 -9.56 -37.75
N LEU A 198 15.72 -10.03 -36.61
CA LEU A 198 16.75 -11.06 -36.59
C LEU A 198 16.24 -12.39 -37.15
N SER A 199 14.99 -12.77 -36.83
CA SER A 199 14.38 -13.99 -37.36
C SER A 199 14.23 -13.97 -38.89
N GLN A 200 14.07 -12.78 -39.49
CA GLN A 200 13.98 -12.59 -40.93
C GLN A 200 15.36 -12.48 -41.60
N SER A 201 16.30 -11.76 -40.98
CA SER A 201 17.62 -11.50 -41.56
C SER A 201 18.60 -12.65 -41.37
N THR A 202 18.46 -13.42 -40.29
CA THR A 202 19.36 -14.53 -39.93
C THR A 202 18.55 -15.66 -39.30
N PRO A 203 17.79 -16.41 -40.13
CA PRO A 203 16.88 -17.43 -39.62
C PRO A 203 17.66 -18.54 -38.92
N SER A 204 17.26 -18.85 -37.69
CA SER A 204 17.62 -20.07 -36.98
C SER A 204 16.36 -20.70 -36.41
N ASP A 205 16.38 -22.01 -36.17
CA ASP A 205 15.23 -22.72 -35.59
C ASP A 205 14.88 -22.12 -34.21
N GLU A 206 15.89 -21.78 -33.42
CA GLU A 206 15.76 -21.16 -32.11
C GLU A 206 15.10 -19.77 -32.18
N LEU A 207 15.55 -18.89 -33.07
CA LEU A 207 14.99 -17.54 -33.23
C LEU A 207 13.57 -17.60 -33.82
N THR A 208 13.33 -18.54 -34.72
CA THR A 208 12.01 -18.75 -35.32
C THR A 208 11.02 -19.24 -34.25
N GLN A 209 11.42 -20.20 -33.43
CA GLN A 209 10.61 -20.70 -32.32
C GLN A 209 10.35 -19.60 -31.28
N LEU A 210 11.37 -18.82 -30.91
CA LEU A 210 11.22 -17.68 -30.00
C LEU A 210 10.21 -16.65 -30.55
N ASN A 211 10.31 -16.30 -31.83
CA ASN A 211 9.38 -15.37 -32.49
C ASN A 211 7.95 -15.95 -32.49
N GLN A 212 7.77 -17.24 -32.78
CA GLN A 212 6.45 -17.90 -32.72
C GLN A 212 5.85 -17.87 -31.30
N ASN A 213 6.63 -18.25 -30.30
CA ASN A 213 6.19 -18.26 -28.89
C ASN A 213 5.81 -16.85 -28.41
N LEU A 214 6.58 -15.82 -28.78
CA LEU A 214 6.26 -14.44 -28.45
C LEU A 214 4.99 -13.95 -29.15
N ASN A 215 4.78 -14.28 -30.43
CA ASN A 215 3.52 -13.96 -31.13
C ASN A 215 2.32 -14.66 -30.48
N GLN A 216 2.47 -15.92 -30.06
CA GLN A 216 1.43 -16.64 -29.33
C GLN A 216 1.09 -15.94 -28.02
N LEU A 217 2.09 -15.59 -27.21
CA LEU A 217 1.91 -14.87 -25.95
C LEU A 217 1.19 -13.53 -26.15
N VAL A 218 1.55 -12.77 -27.20
CA VAL A 218 0.87 -11.52 -27.56
C VAL A 218 -0.60 -11.79 -27.90
N SER A 219 -0.89 -12.82 -28.70
CA SER A 219 -2.25 -13.18 -29.09
C SER A 219 -3.12 -13.52 -27.88
N GLU A 220 -2.65 -14.42 -27.02
CA GLU A 220 -3.37 -14.85 -25.80
C GLU A 220 -3.63 -13.68 -24.85
N THR A 221 -2.63 -12.82 -24.66
CA THR A 221 -2.74 -11.63 -23.82
C THR A 221 -3.77 -10.64 -24.39
N MET A 222 -3.77 -10.43 -25.71
CA MET A 222 -4.69 -9.51 -26.37
C MET A 222 -6.13 -10.00 -26.39
N ILE A 223 -6.36 -11.31 -26.51
CA ILE A 223 -7.71 -11.90 -26.38
C ILE A 223 -8.26 -11.61 -24.99
N THR A 224 -7.45 -11.85 -23.96
CA THR A 224 -7.82 -11.60 -22.56
C THR A 224 -8.09 -10.12 -22.30
N ALA A 225 -7.17 -9.25 -22.73
CA ALA A 225 -7.29 -7.80 -22.53
C ALA A 225 -8.53 -7.21 -23.23
N ARG A 226 -8.83 -7.63 -24.47
CA ARG A 226 -10.04 -7.18 -25.19
C ARG A 226 -11.33 -7.63 -24.50
N SER A 227 -11.35 -8.86 -23.98
CA SER A 227 -12.49 -9.37 -23.23
C SER A 227 -12.76 -8.53 -21.97
N VAL A 228 -11.70 -8.19 -21.23
CA VAL A 228 -11.79 -7.33 -20.03
C VAL A 228 -12.24 -5.91 -20.38
N ASP A 229 -11.64 -5.29 -21.40
CA ASP A 229 -12.00 -3.93 -21.86
C ASP A 229 -13.46 -3.85 -22.33
N THR A 230 -13.94 -4.86 -23.07
CA THR A 230 -15.35 -4.95 -23.49
C THR A 230 -16.30 -5.00 -22.30
N ARG A 231 -15.98 -5.80 -21.27
CA ARG A 231 -16.78 -5.88 -20.03
C ARG A 231 -16.82 -4.55 -19.29
N LYS A 232 -15.67 -3.88 -19.15
CA LYS A 232 -15.57 -2.56 -18.50
C LYS A 232 -16.43 -1.52 -19.22
N ARG A 233 -16.38 -1.47 -20.56
CA ARG A 233 -17.19 -0.51 -21.33
C ARG A 233 -18.69 -0.77 -21.20
N ASN A 234 -19.10 -2.04 -21.17
CA ASN A 234 -20.51 -2.40 -20.98
C ASN A 234 -21.00 -2.05 -19.57
N GLN A 235 -20.18 -2.27 -18.53
CA GLN A 235 -20.49 -1.83 -17.17
C GLN A 235 -20.64 -0.31 -17.09
N LEU A 236 -19.67 0.44 -17.64
CA LEU A 236 -19.73 1.90 -17.63
C LEU A 236 -20.98 2.47 -18.32
N LYS A 237 -21.41 1.85 -19.41
CA LYS A 237 -22.65 2.23 -20.10
C LYS A 237 -23.89 1.98 -19.24
N ASN A 238 -23.97 0.81 -18.62
CA ASN A 238 -25.09 0.48 -17.73
C ASN A 238 -25.13 1.42 -16.52
N ASP A 239 -23.98 1.77 -15.95
CA ASP A 239 -23.90 2.69 -14.81
C ASP A 239 -24.39 4.11 -15.19
N ILE A 240 -23.99 4.61 -16.37
CA ILE A 240 -24.45 5.90 -16.90
C ILE A 240 -25.96 5.88 -17.23
N GLU A 241 -26.47 4.79 -17.80
CA GLU A 241 -27.90 4.64 -18.11
C GLU A 241 -28.76 4.57 -16.85
N ASN A 242 -28.23 3.99 -15.75
CA ASN A 242 -28.91 3.95 -14.45
C ASN A 242 -28.92 5.31 -13.74
N ASP A 243 -27.82 6.08 -13.80
CA ASP A 243 -27.75 7.42 -13.19
C ASP A 243 -28.68 8.44 -13.88
N VAL A 244 -28.89 8.33 -15.20
CA VAL A 244 -29.81 9.22 -15.94
C VAL A 244 -31.28 8.85 -15.72
N GLY A 245 -31.58 7.60 -15.33
CA GLY A 245 -32.92 7.12 -15.04
C GLY A 245 -33.50 7.52 -13.68
N GLU A 246 -32.66 7.95 -12.73
CA GLU A 246 -33.09 8.39 -11.39
C GLU A 246 -33.45 9.89 -11.31
N GLU A 247 -33.19 10.68 -12.36
CA GLU A 247 -33.60 12.10 -12.47
C GLU A 247 -34.90 12.34 -13.27
N SER A 248 -35.62 11.27 -13.65
CA SER A 248 -36.91 11.32 -14.38
C SER A 248 -38.11 11.06 -13.48
#